data_AF-A0A1J4L0J9-F1
#
_entry.id   AF-A0A1J4L0J9-F1
#
_cell.length_a   1.000
_cell.length_b   1.000
_cell.length_c   1.000
_cell.angle_alpha   90.00
_cell.angle_beta   90.00
_cell.angle_gamma   90.00
#
_symmetry.space_group_name_H-M   'P 1'
#
loop_
_entity.id
_entity.type
_entity.pdbx_description
1 polymer ?
#
loop_
_entity_poly.entity_id
_entity_poly.type
_entity_poly.pdbx_seq_one_letter_code
_entity_poly.pdbx_strand_id
1 'polypeptide(L)'
;MEQETSHSHRRHSSQKMHSLYHKNSSHISHSTIEPSKIFDLINQVRASMKLTELRPNKTLSNVAQSIAYSKPYNLNFDGSGYSIVSMNTICKSVKTSNPEKLMKEWMLDYKYRSILLSPGNYAAIEVYPHEEGRKKITIVIASVFR
;
A
#
# COMPACT_ATOMS: atom_id res chain seq x y z
N MET A 1 -75.66 -26.11 -18.77
CA MET A 1 -75.80 -24.67 -19.09
C MET A 1 -74.45 -24.05 -18.79
N GLU A 2 -73.84 -23.53 -19.85
CA GLU A 2 -72.45 -23.10 -19.95
C GLU A 2 -72.11 -21.96 -19.00
N GLN A 3 -70.84 -21.89 -18.55
CA GLN A 3 -70.12 -20.63 -18.48
C GLN A 3 -68.61 -20.89 -18.35
N GLU A 4 -67.91 -20.63 -19.45
CA GLU A 4 -66.48 -20.41 -19.55
C GLU A 4 -66.10 -19.16 -18.76
N THR A 5 -64.96 -19.19 -18.04
CA THR A 5 -64.17 -17.97 -17.85
C THR A 5 -62.68 -18.29 -17.98
N SER A 6 -62.15 -17.89 -19.13
CA SER A 6 -60.73 -17.79 -19.43
C SER A 6 -60.11 -16.62 -18.65
N HIS A 7 -59.01 -16.85 -17.94
CA HIS A 7 -58.15 -15.76 -17.45
C HIS A 7 -56.71 -15.96 -17.95
N SER A 8 -56.45 -15.23 -19.04
CA SER A 8 -55.14 -14.88 -19.58
C SER A 8 -54.37 -14.03 -18.54
N HIS A 9 -53.15 -14.44 -18.18
CA HIS A 9 -52.19 -13.57 -17.52
C HIS A 9 -50.93 -13.44 -18.34
N ARG A 10 -50.60 -12.16 -18.55
CA ARG A 10 -49.75 -11.59 -19.56
C ARG A 10 -48.49 -11.09 -18.86
N ARG A 11 -47.34 -11.47 -19.39
CA ARG A 11 -46.05 -10.74 -19.41
C ARG A 11 -45.51 -10.19 -18.09
N HIS A 12 -44.33 -10.69 -17.70
CA HIS A 12 -43.27 -9.79 -17.27
C HIS A 12 -41.93 -10.13 -17.93
N SER A 13 -41.55 -9.21 -18.81
CA SER A 13 -40.24 -9.03 -19.41
C SER A 13 -39.22 -8.71 -18.31
N SER A 14 -38.16 -9.50 -18.19
CA SER A 14 -36.98 -9.13 -17.41
C SER A 14 -35.78 -9.07 -18.36
N GLN A 15 -35.62 -7.90 -18.99
CA GLN A 15 -34.41 -7.47 -19.68
C GLN A 15 -33.60 -6.58 -18.72
N LYS A 16 -32.28 -6.58 -18.90
CA LYS A 16 -31.22 -5.74 -18.29
C LYS A 16 -30.62 -6.38 -17.02
N MET A 17 -29.32 -6.55 -16.87
CA MET A 17 -28.21 -5.72 -17.35
C MET A 17 -26.98 -6.54 -17.76
N HIS A 18 -26.44 -6.21 -18.93
CA HIS A 18 -25.05 -6.46 -19.29
C HIS A 18 -24.13 -5.69 -18.32
N SER A 19 -23.41 -6.40 -17.46
CA SER A 19 -22.25 -5.86 -16.73
C SER A 19 -20.99 -6.08 -17.56
N LEU A 20 -20.83 -5.31 -18.62
CA LEU A 20 -19.53 -5.14 -19.30
C LEU A 20 -18.74 -4.08 -18.54
N TYR A 21 -18.04 -4.48 -17.48
CA TYR A 21 -16.95 -3.67 -16.95
C TYR A 21 -15.68 -3.95 -17.77
N HIS A 22 -15.64 -3.37 -18.96
CA HIS A 22 -14.36 -3.02 -19.57
C HIS A 22 -13.83 -1.80 -18.84
N LYS A 23 -12.87 -2.01 -17.93
CA LYS A 23 -11.96 -0.95 -17.50
C LYS A 23 -10.55 -1.29 -17.94
N ASN A 24 -10.37 -1.38 -19.25
CA ASN A 24 -9.08 -1.12 -19.89
C ASN A 24 -8.81 0.38 -19.73
N SER A 25 -8.34 0.77 -18.55
CA SER A 25 -7.76 2.10 -18.35
C SER A 25 -6.37 2.06 -18.97
N SER A 26 -6.25 2.70 -20.11
CA SER A 26 -5.01 3.07 -20.78
C SER A 26 -3.91 3.39 -19.77
N HIS A 27 -2.88 2.56 -19.74
CA HIS A 27 -1.64 2.78 -19.01
C HIS A 27 -0.95 4.03 -19.59
N ILE A 28 -1.29 5.21 -19.08
CA ILE A 28 -0.38 6.35 -19.13
C ILE A 28 0.82 5.90 -18.29
N SER A 29 1.94 5.64 -18.95
CA SER A 29 3.23 5.31 -18.34
C SER A 29 3.81 6.55 -17.65
N HIS A 30 3.10 7.06 -16.64
CA HIS A 30 3.69 7.93 -15.65
C HIS A 30 4.81 7.13 -14.99
N SER A 31 6.05 7.61 -15.06
CA SER A 31 7.20 7.00 -14.39
C SER A 31 6.93 6.93 -12.89
N THR A 32 6.37 5.82 -12.45
CA THR A 32 6.02 5.55 -11.05
C THR A 32 7.30 5.19 -10.32
N ILE A 33 7.46 5.75 -9.11
CA ILE A 33 8.54 5.24 -8.24
C ILE A 33 8.10 3.85 -7.83
N GLU A 34 8.90 2.85 -8.16
CA GLU A 34 8.64 1.47 -7.78
C GLU A 34 8.99 1.28 -6.30
N PRO A 35 8.05 0.80 -5.46
CA PRO A 35 8.30 0.55 -4.04
C PRO A 35 9.49 -0.38 -3.78
N SER A 36 9.68 -1.39 -4.65
CA SER A 36 10.79 -2.34 -4.57
C SER A 36 12.15 -1.63 -4.67
N LYS A 37 12.31 -0.65 -5.56
CA LYS A 37 13.56 0.10 -5.69
C LYS A 37 13.91 0.89 -4.43
N ILE A 38 12.90 1.50 -3.78
CA ILE A 38 13.13 2.18 -2.50
C ILE A 38 13.55 1.15 -1.44
N PHE A 39 12.88 -0.01 -1.41
CA PHE A 39 13.17 -1.09 -0.48
C PHE A 39 14.62 -1.58 -0.60
N ASP A 40 15.06 -1.83 -1.84
CA ASP A 40 16.41 -2.29 -2.15
C ASP A 40 17.46 -1.25 -1.73
N LEU A 41 17.23 0.03 -2.03
CA LEU A 41 18.13 1.10 -1.62
C LEU A 41 18.24 1.23 -0.10
N ILE A 42 17.13 1.06 0.64
CA ILE A 42 17.16 1.04 2.10
C ILE A 42 18.02 -0.12 2.59
N ASN A 43 17.81 -1.33 2.06
CA ASN A 43 18.60 -2.49 2.48
C ASN A 43 20.08 -2.37 2.09
N GLN A 44 20.41 -1.79 0.94
CA GLN A 44 21.80 -1.49 0.56
C GLN A 44 22.48 -0.56 1.57
N VAL A 45 21.79 0.52 1.98
CA VAL A 45 22.31 1.44 3.01
C VAL A 45 22.47 0.72 4.34
N ARG A 46 21.48 -0.08 4.77
CA ARG A 46 21.55 -0.85 6.02
C ARG A 46 22.69 -1.85 6.02
N ALA A 47 22.89 -2.59 4.93
CA ALA A 47 23.99 -3.53 4.76
C ALA A 47 25.35 -2.82 4.85
N SER A 48 25.50 -1.64 4.24
CA SER A 48 26.73 -0.84 4.32
C SER A 48 27.09 -0.42 5.76
N MET A 49 26.08 -0.34 6.63
CA MET A 49 26.22 -0.01 8.06
C MET A 49 26.17 -1.26 8.96
N LYS A 50 26.18 -2.47 8.40
CA LYS A 50 26.06 -3.76 9.11
C LYS A 50 24.79 -3.87 9.96
N LEU A 51 23.70 -3.25 9.52
CA LEU A 51 22.37 -3.37 10.12
C LEU A 51 21.61 -4.54 9.50
N THR A 52 20.69 -5.14 10.27
CA THR A 52 19.82 -6.21 9.79
C THR A 52 19.00 -5.75 8.59
N GLU A 53 19.02 -6.54 7.51
CA GLU A 53 18.17 -6.29 6.35
C GLU A 53 16.68 -6.46 6.69
N LEU A 54 15.86 -5.60 6.12
CA LEU A 54 14.41 -5.61 6.29
C LEU A 54 13.78 -6.62 5.35
N ARG A 55 12.77 -7.33 5.84
CA ARG A 55 11.94 -8.24 5.04
C ARG A 55 10.55 -7.63 4.78
N PRO A 56 9.97 -7.81 3.59
CA PRO A 56 8.62 -7.34 3.33
C PRO A 56 7.61 -8.07 4.24
N ASN A 57 6.58 -7.35 4.70
CA ASN A 57 5.53 -7.93 5.52
C ASN A 57 4.13 -7.43 5.11
N LYS A 58 3.22 -8.36 4.83
CA LYS A 58 1.86 -8.07 4.35
C LYS A 58 1.00 -7.32 5.37
N THR A 59 1.10 -7.66 6.65
CA THR A 59 0.38 -6.94 7.73
C THR A 59 0.84 -5.50 7.79
N LEU A 60 2.16 -5.25 7.67
CA LEU A 60 2.69 -3.89 7.61
C LEU A 60 2.30 -3.14 6.33
N SER A 61 2.11 -3.82 5.19
CA SER A 61 1.57 -3.21 3.97
C SER A 61 0.16 -2.65 4.19
N ASN A 62 -0.72 -3.42 4.85
CA ASN A 62 -2.06 -2.94 5.21
C ASN A 62 -2.00 -1.71 6.12
N VAL A 63 -1.04 -1.68 7.05
CA VAL A 63 -0.82 -0.54 7.96
C VAL A 63 -0.32 0.67 7.19
N ALA A 64 0.67 0.50 6.32
CA ALA A 64 1.20 1.57 5.47
C ALA A 64 0.10 2.17 4.58
N GLN A 65 -0.78 1.33 4.03
CA GLN A 65 -1.95 1.76 3.28
C GLN A 65 -2.91 2.59 4.14
N SER A 66 -3.27 2.10 5.34
CA SER A 66 -4.16 2.85 6.24
C SER A 66 -3.57 4.19 6.66
N ILE A 67 -2.26 4.25 6.94
CA ILE A 67 -1.55 5.51 7.23
C ILE A 67 -1.61 6.46 6.03
N ALA A 68 -1.41 5.96 4.81
CA ALA A 68 -1.47 6.77 3.60
C ALA A 68 -2.86 7.39 3.39
N TYR A 69 -3.93 6.68 3.75
CA TYR A 69 -5.31 7.16 3.66
C TYR A 69 -5.85 7.81 4.94
N SER A 70 -5.01 8.01 5.96
CA SER A 70 -5.43 8.54 7.27
C SER A 70 -6.59 7.75 7.90
N LYS A 71 -6.61 6.43 7.71
CA LYS A 71 -7.61 5.51 8.26
C LYS A 71 -7.10 4.85 9.54
N PRO A 72 -7.99 4.51 10.49
CA PRO A 72 -7.61 3.66 11.61
C PRO A 72 -7.11 2.29 11.11
N TYR A 73 -6.16 1.71 11.82
CA TYR A 73 -5.64 0.38 11.51
C TYR A 73 -5.46 -0.46 12.79
N ASN A 74 -5.66 -1.76 12.64
CA ASN A 74 -5.40 -2.75 13.68
C ASN A 74 -4.21 -3.60 13.25
N LEU A 75 -3.27 -3.80 14.18
CA LEU A 75 -2.10 -4.63 13.97
C LEU A 75 -2.43 -6.06 14.39
N ASN A 76 -3.05 -6.82 13.49
CA ASN A 76 -3.30 -8.24 13.69
C ASN A 76 -2.22 -9.03 12.96
N PHE A 77 -1.21 -9.49 13.70
CA PHE A 77 -0.30 -10.53 13.23
C PHE A 77 -0.93 -11.88 13.58
N ASP A 78 -1.66 -12.46 12.63
CA ASP A 78 -2.42 -13.72 12.69
C ASP A 78 -2.01 -14.68 13.83
N GLY A 79 -2.59 -14.46 15.01
CA GLY A 79 -2.73 -15.39 16.15
C GLY A 79 -1.50 -16.14 16.69
N SER A 80 -0.27 -15.86 16.25
CA SER A 80 0.86 -16.78 16.43
C SER A 80 2.10 -16.12 17.05
N GLY A 81 1.99 -15.67 18.31
CA GLY A 81 3.15 -15.38 19.15
C GLY A 81 4.02 -14.18 18.74
N TYR A 82 3.62 -13.39 17.75
CA TYR A 82 4.38 -12.23 17.33
C TYR A 82 4.08 -11.02 18.22
N SER A 83 5.13 -10.39 18.72
CA SER A 83 5.04 -9.11 19.44
C SER A 83 5.77 -8.03 18.65
N ILE A 84 5.09 -6.89 18.44
CA ILE A 84 5.71 -5.70 17.85
C ILE A 84 6.43 -4.98 18.97
N VAL A 85 7.77 -4.97 18.91
CA VAL A 85 8.62 -4.29 19.89
C VAL A 85 8.70 -2.80 19.58
N SER A 86 8.77 -2.46 18.30
CA SER A 86 8.80 -1.07 17.84
C SER A 86 8.26 -0.95 16.43
N MET A 87 7.72 0.23 16.11
CA MET A 87 7.24 0.58 14.78
C MET A 87 7.52 2.06 14.50
N ASN A 88 8.24 2.33 13.43
CA ASN A 88 8.60 3.67 12.97
C ASN A 88 8.04 3.91 11.58
N THR A 89 7.57 5.14 11.31
CA THR A 89 6.84 5.43 10.07
C THR A 89 7.29 6.73 9.41
N ILE A 90 7.41 6.69 8.08
CA ILE A 90 7.52 7.86 7.22
C ILE A 90 6.23 7.94 6.43
N CYS A 91 5.62 9.11 6.34
CA CYS A 91 4.49 9.37 5.46
C CYS A 91 4.68 10.76 4.87
N LYS A 92 5.03 10.84 3.57
CA LYS A 92 5.47 12.09 2.95
C LYS A 92 5.03 12.22 1.50
N SER A 93 4.56 13.42 1.15
CA SER A 93 4.31 13.83 -0.24
C SER A 93 5.61 14.31 -0.89
N VAL A 94 5.96 13.78 -2.05
CA VAL A 94 7.18 14.07 -2.80
C VAL A 94 6.87 14.36 -4.28
N LYS A 95 7.69 15.20 -4.91
CA LYS A 95 7.60 15.51 -6.35
C LYS A 95 8.54 14.68 -7.22
N THR A 96 9.63 14.19 -6.66
CA THR A 96 10.63 13.41 -7.42
C THR A 96 10.04 12.08 -7.90
N SER A 97 10.47 11.62 -9.07
CA SER A 97 10.24 10.26 -9.58
C SER A 97 11.49 9.37 -9.48
N ASN A 98 12.62 9.91 -9.01
CA ASN A 98 13.89 9.22 -8.89
C ASN A 98 14.10 8.71 -7.44
N PRO A 99 14.19 7.39 -7.21
CA PRO A 99 14.34 6.81 -5.88
C PRO A 99 15.72 7.07 -5.26
N GLU A 100 16.80 7.18 -6.04
CA GLU A 100 18.14 7.46 -5.52
C GLU A 100 18.25 8.88 -4.94
N LYS A 101 17.67 9.86 -5.64
CA LYS A 101 17.57 11.25 -5.19
C LYS A 101 16.73 11.33 -3.92
N LEU A 102 15.60 10.65 -3.89
CA LEU A 102 14.74 10.55 -2.69
C LEU A 102 15.53 10.01 -1.50
N MET A 103 16.27 8.92 -1.69
CA MET A 103 17.08 8.30 -0.63
C MET A 103 18.19 9.24 -0.15
N LYS A 104 18.89 9.93 -1.05
CA LYS A 104 19.89 10.95 -0.66
C LYS A 104 19.26 12.05 0.19
N GLU A 105 18.13 12.61 -0.23
CA GLU A 105 17.40 13.63 0.52
C GLU A 105 17.00 13.14 1.91
N TRP A 106 16.46 11.93 2.01
CA TRP A 106 16.04 11.34 3.29
C TRP A 106 17.20 10.95 4.21
N MET A 107 18.36 10.59 3.67
CA MET A 107 19.55 10.32 4.48
C MET A 107 20.22 11.60 5.03
N LEU A 108 19.97 12.75 4.40
CA LEU A 108 20.40 14.05 4.91
C LEU A 108 19.48 14.59 6.02
N ASP A 109 18.19 14.27 5.96
CA ASP A 109 17.21 14.66 6.98
C ASP A 109 17.28 13.70 8.19
N TYR A 110 17.61 14.22 9.38
CA TYR A 110 17.78 13.41 10.59
C TYR A 110 16.51 12.62 10.95
N LYS A 111 15.32 13.18 10.68
CA LYS A 111 14.05 12.56 11.02
C LYS A 111 13.84 11.30 10.19
N TYR A 112 13.99 11.39 8.87
CA TYR A 112 13.83 10.23 7.99
C TYR A 112 14.98 9.23 8.16
N ARG A 113 16.23 9.71 8.23
CA ARG A 113 17.39 8.86 8.47
C ARG A 113 17.22 8.00 9.73
N SER A 114 16.76 8.59 10.84
CA SER A 114 16.57 7.84 12.09
C SER A 114 15.56 6.69 11.97
N ILE A 115 14.55 6.85 11.10
CA ILE A 115 13.54 5.82 10.83
C ILE A 115 14.11 4.76 9.90
N LEU A 116 14.72 5.15 8.78
CA LEU A 116 15.28 4.21 7.78
C LEU A 116 16.36 3.30 8.39
N LEU A 117 17.12 3.85 9.35
CA LEU A 117 18.17 3.13 10.08
C LEU A 117 17.70 2.57 11.42
N SER A 118 16.40 2.65 11.74
CA SER A 118 15.93 2.17 13.04
C SER A 118 16.16 0.66 13.19
N PRO A 119 16.28 0.15 14.43
CA PRO A 119 16.19 -1.28 14.69
C PRO A 119 14.88 -1.82 14.09
N GLY A 120 14.96 -2.95 13.40
CA GLY A 120 13.84 -3.50 12.66
C GLY A 120 14.28 -4.68 11.79
N ASN A 121 13.36 -5.61 11.58
CA ASN A 121 13.54 -6.80 10.77
C ASN A 121 12.46 -6.92 9.68
N TYR A 122 11.39 -6.12 9.77
CA TYR A 122 10.33 -6.08 8.76
C TYR A 122 10.03 -4.66 8.31
N ALA A 123 9.57 -4.52 7.07
CA ALA A 123 9.09 -3.25 6.56
C ALA A 123 8.01 -3.41 5.50
N ALA A 124 7.31 -2.31 5.24
CA ALA A 124 6.42 -2.15 4.10
C ALA A 124 6.58 -0.75 3.51
N ILE A 125 6.49 -0.67 2.18
CA ILE A 125 6.60 0.58 1.42
C ILE A 125 5.44 0.64 0.46
N GLU A 126 4.71 1.75 0.53
CA GLU A 126 3.57 2.01 -0.33
C GLU A 126 3.74 3.37 -1.00
N VAL A 127 3.44 3.44 -2.30
CA VAL A 127 3.55 4.66 -3.11
C VAL A 127 2.19 4.93 -3.75
N TYR A 128 1.57 6.05 -3.40
CA TYR A 128 0.28 6.46 -3.92
C TYR A 128 0.40 7.73 -4.77
N PRO A 129 -0.37 7.85 -5.87
CA PRO A 129 -0.62 9.15 -6.49
C PRO A 129 -1.23 10.10 -5.46
N HIS A 130 -0.78 11.36 -5.42
CA HIS A 130 -1.30 12.33 -4.46
C HIS A 130 -1.12 13.74 -4.97
N GLU A 131 -2.21 14.45 -5.27
CA GLU A 131 -2.20 15.79 -5.87
C GLU A 131 -1.42 15.88 -7.21
N GLU A 132 -1.62 16.96 -7.96
CA GLU A 132 -1.04 17.12 -9.30
C GLU A 132 0.49 16.95 -9.31
N GLY A 133 0.96 15.88 -9.95
CA GLY A 133 2.39 15.58 -10.12
C GLY A 133 3.14 15.15 -8.86
N ARG A 134 2.43 14.88 -7.75
CA ARG A 134 3.04 14.45 -6.48
C ARG A 134 2.67 13.00 -6.17
N LYS A 135 3.48 12.39 -5.31
CA LYS A 135 3.33 11.02 -4.83
C LYS A 135 3.41 11.03 -3.31
N LYS A 136 2.52 10.30 -2.64
CA LYS A 136 2.59 10.06 -1.20
C LYS A 136 3.27 8.72 -0.96
N ILE A 137 4.43 8.76 -0.32
CA ILE A 137 5.20 7.57 0.03
C ILE A 137 5.02 7.32 1.52
N THR A 138 4.61 6.09 1.85
CA THR A 138 4.50 5.63 3.22
C THR A 138 5.45 4.46 3.44
N ILE A 139 6.29 4.56 4.47
CA ILE A 139 7.21 3.51 4.88
C ILE A 139 6.91 3.17 6.32
N VAL A 140 6.79 1.88 6.61
CA VAL A 140 6.68 1.35 7.96
C VAL A 140 7.84 0.40 8.17
N ILE A 141 8.61 0.61 9.23
CA ILE A 141 9.69 -0.28 9.66
C ILE A 141 9.33 -0.76 11.06
N ALA A 142 9.36 -2.07 11.29
CA ALA A 142 9.02 -2.65 12.57
C ALA A 142 10.07 -3.65 13.04
N SER A 143 10.27 -3.70 14.35
CA SER A 143 10.91 -4.80 15.04
C SER A 143 9.82 -5.74 15.56
N VAL A 144 9.76 -6.94 15.00
CA VAL A 144 8.81 -7.98 15.37
C VAL A 144 9.59 -9.16 15.94
N PHE A 145 9.26 -9.52 17.18
CA PHE A 145 9.80 -10.68 17.87
C PHE A 145 8.78 -11.82 17.83
N ARG A 146 9.28 -13.06 17.84
CA ARG A 146 8.47 -14.28 17.94
C ARG A 146 8.99 -15.11 19.10
#